data_AF-A0A5K0UXC3-F1
#
_entry.id   AF-A0A5K0UXC3-F1
#
_cell.length_a   1.000
_cell.length_b   1.000
_cell.length_c   1.000
_cell.angle_alpha   90.00
_cell.angle_beta   90.00
_cell.angle_gamma   90.00
#
_symmetry.space_group_name_H-M   'P 1'
#
loop_
_entity.id
_entity.type
_entity.pdbx_description
1 polymer ?
#
loop_
_entity_poly.entity_id
_entity_poly.type
_entity_poly.pdbx_seq_one_letter_code
_entity_poly.pdbx_strand_id
1 'polypeptide(L)'
;FDGVEIHGAHGYLLEQFMKDNVNDRTDQYGGSLENRCRFVLEVVEAICQEIGSDKVGIRLSPFADYAESGDSDPLALGLYMMEALNKYGLLYAHVVEPRMITVGERTETSHSLLPFRKAFKGTLIAVGGYNKEDGNKAIADGYADLVAFGRFFLANPDLPRRFKLDAPLNKYN
;
A
#
# COMPACT_ATOMS: atom_id res chain seq x y z
N PHE A 1 -19.69 8.09 -1.22
CA PHE A 1 -18.24 7.96 -1.47
C PHE A 1 -18.03 8.04 -2.97
N ASP A 2 -16.93 8.66 -3.42
CA ASP A 2 -16.58 8.72 -4.85
C ASP A 2 -15.97 7.40 -5.36
N GLY A 3 -15.48 6.57 -4.44
CA GLY A 3 -14.94 5.24 -4.70
C GLY A 3 -14.66 4.50 -3.39
N VAL A 4 -13.95 3.39 -3.49
CA VAL A 4 -13.58 2.55 -2.34
C VAL A 4 -12.09 2.23 -2.35
N GLU A 5 -11.49 2.11 -1.17
CA GLU A 5 -10.16 1.53 -0.98
C GLU A 5 -10.31 0.16 -0.32
N ILE A 6 -9.88 -0.90 -1.01
CA ILE A 6 -9.83 -2.26 -0.47
C ILE A 6 -8.66 -2.34 0.51
N HIS A 7 -8.93 -2.74 1.75
CA HIS A 7 -7.90 -2.84 2.76
C HIS A 7 -7.16 -4.21 2.70
N GLY A 8 -6.14 -4.30 1.85
CA GLY A 8 -5.22 -5.45 1.70
C GLY A 8 -3.91 -5.32 2.48
N ALA A 9 -3.94 -4.73 3.68
CA ALA A 9 -2.75 -4.27 4.39
C ALA A 9 -2.90 -4.43 5.92
N HIS A 10 -1.83 -4.14 6.66
CA HIS A 10 -1.74 -4.04 8.11
C HIS A 10 -2.21 -5.27 8.91
N GLY A 11 -1.99 -6.46 8.38
CA GLY A 11 -2.29 -7.74 9.03
C GLY A 11 -3.78 -8.06 9.12
N TYR A 12 -4.64 -7.31 8.43
CA TYR A 12 -6.08 -7.62 8.36
C TYR A 12 -6.34 -8.77 7.39
N LEU A 13 -7.61 -9.23 7.34
CA LEU A 13 -8.04 -10.45 6.66
C LEU A 13 -7.41 -10.69 5.28
N LEU A 14 -7.45 -9.71 4.38
CA LEU A 14 -6.92 -9.88 3.02
C LEU A 14 -5.39 -10.07 3.02
N GLU A 15 -4.67 -9.37 3.89
CA GLU A 15 -3.23 -9.54 4.02
C GLU A 15 -2.87 -10.87 4.71
N GLN A 16 -3.72 -11.36 5.63
CA GLN A 16 -3.55 -12.68 6.24
C GLN A 16 -3.61 -13.81 5.20
N PHE A 17 -4.46 -13.69 4.16
CA PHE A 17 -4.42 -14.64 3.05
C PHE A 17 -3.14 -14.51 2.23
N MET A 18 -2.67 -13.28 2.00
CA MET A 18 -1.51 -13.02 1.16
C MET A 18 -0.20 -13.47 1.78
N LYS A 19 -0.06 -13.60 3.11
CA LYS A 19 1.23 -13.75 3.79
C LYS A 19 1.47 -15.14 4.37
N ASP A 20 2.63 -15.73 4.08
CA ASP A 20 2.92 -17.14 4.38
C ASP A 20 3.26 -17.45 5.85
N ASN A 21 3.62 -16.46 6.66
CA ASN A 21 3.79 -16.69 8.10
C ASN A 21 2.46 -16.98 8.82
N VAL A 22 1.33 -16.59 8.22
CA VAL A 22 -0.01 -16.74 8.84
C VAL A 22 -0.99 -17.56 7.99
N ASN A 23 -0.78 -17.67 6.68
CA ASN A 23 -1.58 -18.55 5.82
C ASN A 23 -0.96 -19.96 5.74
N ASP A 24 -1.40 -20.83 6.63
CA ASP A 24 -1.01 -22.25 6.71
C ASP A 24 -1.94 -23.18 5.92
N ARG A 25 -2.80 -22.63 5.06
CA ARG A 25 -3.78 -23.42 4.30
C ARG A 25 -3.10 -24.31 3.27
N THR A 26 -3.68 -25.49 3.07
CA THR A 26 -3.23 -26.48 2.07
C THR A 26 -4.20 -26.62 0.89
N ASP A 27 -5.24 -25.77 0.84
CA ASP A 27 -6.19 -25.73 -0.26
C ASP A 27 -5.80 -24.70 -1.33
N GLN A 28 -6.73 -24.43 -2.26
CA GLN A 28 -6.49 -23.49 -3.38
C GLN A 28 -6.27 -22.03 -2.97
N TYR A 29 -6.37 -21.70 -1.68
CA TYR A 29 -6.16 -20.37 -1.12
C TYR A 29 -4.88 -20.26 -0.27
N GLY A 30 -4.03 -21.29 -0.25
CA GLY A 30 -2.75 -21.29 0.47
C GLY A 30 -1.62 -22.03 -0.26
N GLY A 31 -0.45 -22.04 0.38
CA GLY A 31 0.78 -22.61 -0.18
C GLY A 31 1.44 -21.67 -1.19
N SER A 32 1.15 -21.85 -2.48
CA SER A 32 1.81 -21.07 -3.53
C SER A 32 1.45 -19.57 -3.47
N LEU A 33 2.32 -18.73 -4.02
CA LEU A 33 2.09 -17.28 -4.05
C LEU A 33 0.79 -16.93 -4.77
N GLU A 34 0.49 -17.63 -5.87
CA GLU A 34 -0.75 -17.47 -6.64
C GLU A 34 -1.99 -17.83 -5.81
N ASN A 35 -1.93 -18.93 -5.07
CA ASN A 35 -3.04 -19.37 -4.23
C ASN A 35 -3.29 -18.41 -3.07
N ARG A 36 -2.23 -17.96 -2.39
CA ARG A 36 -2.34 -16.99 -1.29
C ARG A 36 -2.93 -15.65 -1.73
N CYS A 37 -2.61 -15.20 -2.94
CA CYS A 37 -3.16 -13.96 -3.51
C CYS A 37 -4.56 -14.13 -4.11
N ARG A 38 -5.02 -15.37 -4.37
CA ARG A 38 -6.28 -15.67 -5.06
C ARG A 38 -7.48 -14.98 -4.44
N PHE A 39 -7.65 -15.10 -3.12
CA PHE A 39 -8.80 -14.54 -2.42
C PHE A 39 -8.86 -13.02 -2.56
N VAL A 40 -7.73 -12.33 -2.46
CA VAL A 40 -7.66 -10.87 -2.62
C VAL A 40 -8.03 -10.46 -4.04
N LEU A 41 -7.55 -11.20 -5.05
CA LEU A 41 -7.87 -10.92 -6.45
C LEU A 41 -9.36 -11.20 -6.77
N GLU A 42 -9.97 -12.21 -6.16
CA GLU A 42 -11.42 -12.47 -6.26
C GLU A 42 -12.25 -11.32 -5.66
N VAL A 43 -11.83 -10.78 -4.51
CA VAL A 43 -12.46 -9.59 -3.89
C VAL A 43 -12.31 -8.36 -4.78
N VAL A 44 -11.13 -8.13 -5.34
CA VAL A 44 -10.88 -7.04 -6.30
C VAL A 44 -11.79 -7.16 -7.51
N GLU A 45 -11.89 -8.35 -8.10
CA GLU A 45 -12.74 -8.62 -9.25
C GLU A 45 -14.22 -8.33 -8.94
N ALA A 46 -14.74 -8.87 -7.85
CA ALA A 46 -16.13 -8.68 -7.45
C ALA A 46 -16.49 -7.20 -7.23
N ILE A 47 -15.62 -6.44 -6.57
CA ILE A 47 -15.85 -5.01 -6.33
C ILE A 47 -15.75 -4.21 -7.63
N CYS A 48 -14.79 -4.51 -8.50
CA CYS A 48 -14.68 -3.86 -9.81
C CYS A 48 -15.91 -4.10 -10.69
N GLN A 49 -16.48 -5.31 -10.66
CA GLN A 49 -17.70 -5.65 -11.39
C GLN A 49 -18.92 -4.86 -10.89
N GLU A 50 -18.98 -4.56 -9.58
CA GLU A 50 -20.11 -3.86 -8.98
C GLU A 50 -20.07 -2.34 -9.23
N ILE A 51 -18.90 -1.69 -9.06
CA ILE A 51 -18.84 -0.22 -9.03
C ILE A 51 -18.01 0.43 -10.16
N GLY A 52 -17.32 -0.39 -10.97
CA GLY A 52 -16.34 0.05 -11.96
C GLY A 52 -14.93 0.18 -11.38
N SER A 53 -13.93 -0.34 -12.09
CA SER A 53 -12.53 -0.35 -11.63
C SER A 53 -11.90 1.04 -11.53
N ASP A 54 -12.44 2.02 -12.25
CA ASP A 54 -12.07 3.43 -12.19
C ASP A 54 -12.43 4.11 -10.85
N LYS A 55 -13.13 3.41 -9.95
CA LYS A 55 -13.48 3.86 -8.60
C LYS A 55 -12.90 2.99 -7.49
N VAL A 56 -12.02 2.05 -7.85
CA VAL A 56 -11.46 1.07 -6.92
C VAL A 56 -9.97 1.31 -6.77
N GLY A 57 -9.53 1.47 -5.53
CA GLY A 57 -8.13 1.34 -5.16
C GLY A 57 -7.92 0.20 -4.18
N ILE A 58 -6.66 -0.21 -4.01
CA ILE A 58 -6.27 -1.20 -3.00
C ILE A 58 -5.06 -0.71 -2.21
N ARG A 59 -5.12 -0.90 -0.89
CA ARG A 59 -3.99 -0.62 0.00
C ARG A 59 -3.21 -1.88 0.31
N LEU A 60 -1.88 -1.82 0.23
CA LEU A 60 -0.96 -2.96 0.46
C LEU A 60 0.19 -2.57 1.40
N SER A 61 0.67 -3.52 2.20
CA SER A 61 1.86 -3.36 3.05
C SER A 61 2.80 -4.57 3.02
N PRO A 62 3.36 -4.92 1.83
CA PRO A 62 4.06 -6.19 1.64
C PRO A 62 5.18 -6.41 2.66
N PHE A 63 5.94 -5.36 2.96
CA PHE A 63 7.12 -5.40 3.85
C PHE A 63 6.82 -5.32 5.35
N ALA A 64 5.56 -5.12 5.76
CA ALA A 64 5.25 -4.82 7.15
C ALA A 64 4.71 -6.03 7.91
N ASP A 65 5.29 -6.38 9.05
CA ASP A 65 4.93 -7.59 9.80
C ASP A 65 3.84 -7.32 10.86
N TYR A 66 2.88 -6.47 10.53
CA TYR A 66 1.81 -6.07 11.44
C TYR A 66 0.99 -7.26 11.93
N ALA A 67 0.70 -7.28 13.23
CA ALA A 67 -0.04 -8.36 13.88
C ALA A 67 0.53 -9.76 13.56
N GLU A 68 1.87 -9.86 13.51
CA GLU A 68 2.63 -11.08 13.20
C GLU A 68 2.38 -11.63 11.77
N SER A 69 1.75 -10.82 10.92
CA SER A 69 1.51 -11.14 9.50
C SER A 69 2.69 -10.65 8.66
N GLY A 70 3.79 -11.41 8.70
CA GLY A 70 4.95 -11.22 7.83
C GLY A 70 4.97 -12.19 6.64
N ASP A 71 5.83 -11.91 5.66
CA ASP A 71 6.02 -12.77 4.49
C ASP A 71 7.50 -13.16 4.34
N SER A 72 7.78 -14.38 3.91
CA SER A 72 9.16 -14.85 3.69
C SER A 72 9.85 -14.19 2.48
N ASP A 73 9.08 -13.70 1.49
CA ASP A 73 9.58 -12.91 0.36
C ASP A 73 8.60 -11.75 0.01
N PRO A 74 8.61 -10.67 0.82
CA PRO A 74 7.67 -9.56 0.66
C PRO A 74 7.87 -8.80 -0.67
N LEU A 75 9.06 -8.89 -1.28
CA LEU A 75 9.32 -8.30 -2.59
C LEU A 75 8.62 -9.10 -3.69
N ALA A 76 8.73 -10.43 -3.68
CA ALA A 76 8.03 -11.29 -4.63
C ALA A 76 6.50 -11.16 -4.48
N LEU A 77 6.00 -11.14 -3.25
CA LEU A 77 4.58 -10.92 -2.96
C LEU A 77 4.08 -9.58 -3.54
N GLY A 78 4.79 -8.50 -3.22
CA GLY A 78 4.42 -7.17 -3.71
C GLY A 78 4.47 -7.07 -5.23
N LEU A 79 5.50 -7.62 -5.88
CA LEU A 79 5.61 -7.62 -7.35
C LEU A 79 4.47 -8.42 -8.00
N TYR A 80 4.18 -9.61 -7.49
CA TYR A 80 3.07 -10.43 -7.99
C TYR A 80 1.75 -9.68 -7.93
N MET A 81 1.44 -9.04 -6.79
CA MET A 81 0.22 -8.26 -6.65
C MET A 81 0.19 -7.07 -7.61
N MET A 82 1.28 -6.31 -7.75
CA MET A 82 1.33 -5.18 -8.69
C MET A 82 1.09 -5.62 -10.14
N GLU A 83 1.66 -6.74 -10.55
CA GLU A 83 1.47 -7.29 -11.89
C GLU A 83 0.04 -7.80 -12.10
N ALA A 84 -0.50 -8.56 -11.15
CA ALA A 84 -1.85 -9.12 -11.21
C ALA A 84 -2.92 -8.03 -11.23
N LEU A 85 -2.76 -6.98 -10.43
CA LEU A 85 -3.72 -5.87 -10.33
C LEU A 85 -3.87 -5.08 -11.63
N ASN A 86 -2.85 -5.08 -12.50
CA ASN A 86 -2.93 -4.43 -13.82
C ASN A 86 -4.05 -5.00 -14.71
N LYS A 87 -4.44 -6.28 -14.52
CA LYS A 87 -5.54 -6.91 -15.28
C LYS A 87 -6.88 -6.21 -15.04
N TYR A 88 -7.08 -5.64 -13.85
CA TYR A 88 -8.34 -5.03 -13.44
C TYR A 88 -8.41 -3.53 -13.77
N GLY A 89 -7.27 -2.90 -14.10
CA GLY A 89 -7.22 -1.48 -14.42
C GLY A 89 -7.67 -0.59 -13.26
N LEU A 90 -7.25 -0.92 -12.03
CA LEU A 90 -7.61 -0.17 -10.83
C LEU A 90 -7.19 1.31 -10.93
N LEU A 91 -7.98 2.17 -10.29
CA LEU A 91 -7.68 3.60 -10.19
C LEU A 91 -6.31 3.84 -9.53
N TYR A 92 -6.02 3.14 -8.41
CA TYR A 92 -4.73 3.25 -7.74
C TYR A 92 -4.33 2.03 -6.90
N ALA A 93 -3.03 1.91 -6.66
CA ALA A 93 -2.45 1.11 -5.59
C ALA A 93 -1.85 2.05 -4.52
N HIS A 94 -2.23 1.86 -3.26
CA HIS A 94 -1.74 2.64 -2.13
C HIS A 94 -0.82 1.78 -1.27
N VAL A 95 0.48 2.11 -1.24
CA VAL A 95 1.49 1.18 -0.73
C VAL A 95 2.27 1.78 0.42
N VAL A 96 2.34 1.01 1.51
CA VAL A 96 3.10 1.37 2.70
C VAL A 96 4.60 1.17 2.44
N GLU A 97 5.37 2.21 2.74
CA GLU A 97 6.83 2.21 2.62
C GLU A 97 7.48 1.12 3.48
N PRO A 98 8.56 0.48 2.99
CA PRO A 98 9.29 -0.55 3.74
C PRO A 98 9.94 -0.01 5.01
N ARG A 99 10.12 1.30 5.14
CA ARG A 99 10.60 1.94 6.37
C ARG A 99 9.59 1.88 7.51
N MET A 100 8.35 1.45 7.25
CA MET A 100 7.23 1.41 8.20
C MET A 100 6.79 -0.03 8.49
N ILE A 101 7.74 -0.90 8.84
CA ILE A 101 7.47 -2.30 9.22
C ILE A 101 6.66 -2.37 10.52
N THR A 102 6.96 -1.47 11.47
CA THR A 102 6.29 -1.33 12.77
C THR A 102 5.56 0.00 12.87
N VAL A 103 4.44 0.05 13.61
CA VAL A 103 3.55 1.22 13.63
C VAL A 103 4.29 2.32 14.38
N GLY A 104 4.39 3.49 13.76
CA GLY A 104 4.93 4.67 14.41
C GLY A 104 6.45 4.77 14.35
N GLU A 105 7.15 3.66 14.15
CA GLU A 105 8.60 3.57 14.11
C GLU A 105 9.11 3.54 12.67
N ARG A 106 10.18 4.29 12.42
CA ARG A 106 10.88 4.29 11.13
C ARG A 106 12.11 3.40 11.26
N THR A 107 12.21 2.39 10.41
CA THR A 107 13.34 1.47 10.37
C THR A 107 14.22 1.77 9.16
N GLU A 108 15.54 1.64 9.32
CA GLU A 108 16.46 1.65 8.17
C GLU A 108 16.30 0.35 7.38
N THR A 109 16.23 0.47 6.06
CA THR A 109 16.01 -0.67 5.16
C THR A 109 16.61 -0.38 3.80
N SER A 110 17.07 -1.44 3.12
CA SER A 110 17.52 -1.38 1.72
C SER A 110 16.38 -1.57 0.73
N HIS A 111 15.19 -1.96 1.19
CA HIS A 111 14.01 -2.12 0.35
C HIS A 111 13.44 -0.77 -0.10
N SER A 112 12.75 -0.78 -1.23
CA SER A 112 12.06 0.39 -1.78
C SER A 112 10.80 -0.03 -2.54
N LEU A 113 9.88 0.92 -2.76
CA LEU A 113 8.69 0.72 -3.59
C LEU A 113 8.97 0.88 -5.10
N LEU A 114 10.20 1.23 -5.50
CA LEU A 114 10.54 1.47 -6.90
C LEU A 114 10.25 0.25 -7.82
N PRO A 115 10.53 -1.00 -7.42
CA PRO A 115 10.10 -2.17 -8.20
C PRO A 115 8.58 -2.22 -8.40
N PHE A 116 7.80 -1.88 -7.36
CA PHE A 116 6.34 -1.86 -7.43
C PHE A 116 5.81 -0.75 -8.35
N ARG A 117 6.41 0.44 -8.30
CA ARG A 117 6.12 1.55 -9.22
C ARG A 117 6.40 1.17 -10.68
N LYS A 118 7.45 0.39 -10.93
CA LYS A 118 7.76 -0.10 -12.30
C LYS A 118 6.79 -1.18 -12.77
N ALA A 119 6.31 -2.04 -11.87
CA ALA A 119 5.42 -3.15 -12.20
C ALA A 119 3.95 -2.71 -12.38
N PHE A 120 3.46 -1.78 -11.54
CA PHE A 120 2.09 -1.29 -11.61
C PHE A 120 1.94 -0.19 -12.67
N LYS A 121 0.88 -0.26 -13.48
CA LYS A 121 0.63 0.65 -14.61
C LYS A 121 -0.33 1.79 -14.25
N GLY A 122 -1.07 1.67 -13.15
CA GLY A 122 -1.97 2.71 -12.64
C GLY A 122 -1.28 3.73 -11.74
N THR A 123 -2.07 4.55 -11.06
CA THR A 123 -1.57 5.53 -10.08
C THR A 123 -1.05 4.84 -8.83
N LEU A 124 0.17 5.16 -8.39
CA LEU A 124 0.74 4.64 -7.14
C LEU A 124 0.80 5.75 -6.10
N ILE A 125 0.17 5.49 -4.96
CA ILE A 125 0.18 6.36 -3.77
C ILE A 125 1.18 5.76 -2.77
N ALA A 126 2.26 6.48 -2.46
CA ALA A 126 3.18 6.06 -1.40
C ALA A 126 2.75 6.64 -0.04
N VAL A 127 2.96 5.88 1.03
CA VAL A 127 2.69 6.33 2.40
C VAL A 127 3.71 5.78 3.38
N GLY A 128 4.09 6.58 4.38
CA GLY A 128 4.93 6.10 5.47
C GLY A 128 6.10 7.01 5.80
N GLY A 129 5.90 7.86 6.81
CA GLY A 129 6.98 8.68 7.35
C GLY A 129 7.50 9.78 6.41
N TYR A 130 6.68 10.21 5.45
CA TYR A 130 6.98 11.35 4.58
C TYR A 130 6.80 12.69 5.32
N ASN A 131 7.64 13.65 4.95
CA ASN A 131 7.47 15.09 5.16
C ASN A 131 7.25 15.78 3.80
N LYS A 132 7.27 17.12 3.78
CA LYS A 132 7.05 17.89 2.54
C LYS A 132 8.18 17.64 1.54
N GLU A 133 9.41 17.67 2.01
CA GLU A 133 10.62 17.61 1.18
C GLU A 133 10.79 16.24 0.51
N ASP A 134 10.73 15.16 1.28
CA ASP A 134 10.90 13.81 0.73
C ASP A 134 9.65 13.34 -0.06
N GLY A 135 8.46 13.85 0.27
CA GLY A 135 7.25 13.65 -0.51
C GLY A 135 7.33 14.29 -1.88
N ASN A 136 7.76 15.56 -1.95
CA ASN A 136 7.99 16.25 -3.22
C ASN A 136 9.07 15.56 -4.06
N LYS A 137 10.15 15.10 -3.41
CA LYS A 137 11.22 14.35 -4.09
C LYS A 137 10.70 13.03 -4.69
N ALA A 138 9.90 12.28 -3.96
CA ALA A 138 9.33 11.02 -4.45
C ALA A 138 8.49 11.21 -5.72
N ILE A 139 7.72 12.31 -5.80
CA ILE A 139 6.94 12.63 -7.00
C ILE A 139 7.86 13.08 -8.14
N ALA A 140 8.80 13.99 -7.86
CA ALA A 140 9.72 14.53 -8.87
C ALA A 140 10.61 13.45 -9.51
N ASP A 141 11.01 12.44 -8.73
CA ASP A 141 11.85 11.33 -9.19
C ASP A 141 11.03 10.21 -9.87
N GLY A 142 9.71 10.35 -9.99
CA GLY A 142 8.82 9.32 -10.55
C GLY A 142 8.69 8.07 -9.69
N TYR A 143 8.99 8.17 -8.39
CA TYR A 143 8.89 7.06 -7.43
C TYR A 143 7.44 6.77 -7.02
N ALA A 144 6.59 7.79 -7.00
CA ALA A 144 5.15 7.69 -6.80
C ALA A 144 4.43 8.83 -7.53
N ASP A 145 3.14 8.68 -7.82
CA ASP A 145 2.35 9.79 -8.39
C ASP A 145 1.74 10.67 -7.29
N LEU A 146 1.44 10.05 -6.13
CA LEU A 146 0.84 10.69 -4.97
C LEU A 146 1.53 10.24 -3.69
N VAL A 147 1.50 11.10 -2.68
CA VAL A 147 2.00 10.79 -1.33
C VAL A 147 0.89 11.06 -0.31
N ALA A 148 0.57 10.06 0.50
CA ALA A 148 -0.42 10.17 1.55
C ALA A 148 0.23 10.52 2.90
N PHE A 149 -0.48 11.32 3.70
CA PHE A 149 -0.05 11.75 5.03
C PHE A 149 -1.12 11.38 6.06
N GLY A 150 -0.75 10.61 7.09
CA GLY A 150 -1.66 10.24 8.19
C GLY A 150 -1.50 11.17 9.38
N ARG A 151 -0.46 10.92 10.19
CA ARG A 151 -0.19 11.62 11.45
C ARG A 151 -0.12 13.15 11.32
N PHE A 152 0.47 13.66 10.24
CA PHE A 152 0.48 15.11 10.00
C PHE A 152 -0.92 15.68 9.77
N PHE A 153 -1.79 14.98 9.04
CA PHE A 153 -3.17 15.42 8.84
C PHE A 153 -3.98 15.41 10.13
N LEU A 154 -3.73 14.46 11.04
CA LEU A 154 -4.37 14.43 12.36
C LEU A 154 -4.08 15.71 13.16
N ALA A 155 -2.83 16.18 13.16
CA ALA A 155 -2.44 17.38 13.90
C ALA A 155 -2.67 18.69 13.12
N ASN A 156 -2.79 18.63 11.79
CA ASN A 156 -2.85 19.79 10.90
C ASN A 156 -4.01 19.61 9.90
N PRO A 157 -5.25 20.02 10.25
CA PRO A 157 -6.39 19.86 9.34
C PRO A 157 -6.24 20.63 8.02
N ASP A 158 -5.41 21.67 8.02
CA ASP A 158 -5.05 22.50 6.85
C ASP A 158 -3.66 22.15 6.27
N LEU A 159 -3.17 20.91 6.45
CA LEU A 159 -1.83 20.47 6.04
C LEU A 159 -1.43 20.89 4.62
N PRO A 160 -2.27 20.72 3.57
CA PRO A 160 -1.88 21.13 2.21
C PRO A 160 -1.60 22.64 2.09
N ARG A 161 -2.39 23.47 2.79
CA ARG A 161 -2.17 24.92 2.83
C ARG A 161 -0.87 25.26 3.55
N ARG A 162 -0.56 24.57 4.66
CA ARG A 162 0.70 24.77 5.39
C ARG A 162 1.91 24.38 4.55
N PHE A 163 1.84 23.24 3.86
CA PHE A 163 2.87 22.86 2.89
C PHE A 163 3.02 23.92 1.79
N LYS A 164 1.93 24.42 1.21
CA LYS A 164 2.01 25.45 0.15
C LYS A 164 2.69 26.74 0.61
N LEU A 165 2.53 27.12 1.87
CA LEU A 165 3.03 28.38 2.43
C LEU A 165 4.31 28.25 3.26
N ASP A 166 4.86 27.03 3.37
CA ASP A 166 5.96 26.73 4.29
C ASP A 166 5.67 27.17 5.75
N ALA A 167 4.41 27.03 6.16
CA ALA A 167 3.97 27.41 7.50
C ALA A 167 4.36 26.34 8.53
N PRO A 168 4.58 26.72 9.81
CA PRO A 168 4.87 25.77 10.88
C PRO A 168 3.78 24.70 11.02
N LEU A 169 4.20 23.46 11.29
CA LEU A 169 3.30 22.34 11.54
C LEU A 169 3.10 22.12 13.05
N ASN A 170 1.87 21.83 13.45
CA ASN A 170 1.59 21.25 14.75
C ASN A 170 2.27 19.89 14.86
N LYS A 171 2.83 19.61 16.04
CA LYS A 171 3.36 18.28 16.38
C LYS A 171 2.19 17.31 16.56
N TYR A 172 2.33 16.10 16.02
CA TYR A 172 1.48 14.97 16.37
C TYR A 172 2.16 14.16 17.48
N ASN A 173 1.36 13.57 18.36
CA ASN A 173 1.79 12.61 19.38
C ASN A 173 1.26 11.23 19.01
#